data_AF-A0A359IJ88-F1
#
_entry.id   AF-A0A359IJ88-F1
#
_cell.length_a   1.000
_cell.length_b   1.000
_cell.length_c   1.000
_cell.angle_alpha   90.00
_cell.angle_beta   90.00
_cell.angle_gamma   90.00
#
_symmetry.space_group_name_H-M   'P 1'
#
loop_
_entity.id
_entity.type
_entity.pdbx_description
1 polymer ?
#
loop_
_entity_poly.entity_id
_entity_poly.type
_entity_poly.pdbx_seq_one_letter_code
_entity_poly.pdbx_strand_id
1 'polypeptide(L)'
;MIYMLILPQEVEIRLSGNNQKHFESKGYIIPKEKNKSDLFTTPIGTKIKVNVLDLLESSSIDVNVQCDYCGKIYNKKYYNYTIDINKNKKDCCKDCKGKAISKSTLKYSYEDAVDIFINNNMKVLINKEDYKNASQLINYKCIICGHKSRVSISHVLLGRGCKKCKRKELTDKQRHSFEYVNKCFEDKGCILLSKEYINSISPLEYICHCGNYNITSFSSFQNSYFCKHCIREIIGNNRRLNFTDVKNFYEEQECELLENHYINNSTKMKYRCSCGTVDYKDFSHFQRGQRCDECLHKFRVENNTKEKHPQWNHNLTDEERILKRNYSEYRGWVQKIYQRDNYTCQCCGKRGITLNAHHIENYADNPDLRLDINNGITLCEECHSNKYENSFHRIYGTHNNTKEQFIKWLNSKDNYFKKGGDFIV
;
A
#
# COMPACT_ATOMS: atom_id res chain seq x y z
N MET A 1 21.35 42.48 53.75
CA MET A 1 20.07 43.23 53.82
C MET A 1 18.98 42.38 53.23
N ILE A 2 18.01 41.95 54.06
CA ILE A 2 16.89 41.11 53.65
C ILE A 2 15.93 41.99 52.84
N TYR A 3 15.80 41.73 51.53
CA TYR A 3 14.78 42.35 50.70
C TYR A 3 13.41 41.88 51.19
N MET A 4 12.67 42.72 51.93
CA MET A 4 11.29 42.42 52.33
C MET A 4 10.36 42.58 51.13
N LEU A 5 10.23 41.51 50.32
CA LEU A 5 9.29 41.43 49.19
C LEU A 5 7.86 41.09 49.64
N ILE A 6 7.69 40.67 50.90
CA ILE A 6 6.40 40.44 51.56
C ILE A 6 6.09 41.59 52.50
N LEU A 7 4.83 42.04 52.52
CA LEU A 7 4.40 43.12 53.40
C LEU A 7 4.50 42.67 54.86
N PRO A 8 5.04 43.50 55.77
CA PRO A 8 5.00 43.23 57.21
C PRO A 8 3.55 43.03 57.65
N GLN A 9 3.24 41.84 58.19
CA GLN A 9 1.91 41.50 58.67
C GLN A 9 1.98 40.41 59.74
N GLU A 10 0.99 40.39 60.62
CA GLU A 10 0.73 39.28 61.53
C GLU A 10 -0.38 38.41 60.97
N VAL A 11 -0.21 37.10 61.04
CA VAL A 11 -1.21 36.13 60.60
C VAL A 11 -1.60 35.20 61.72
N GLU A 12 -2.88 34.82 61.75
CA GLU A 12 -3.39 33.82 62.68
C GLU A 12 -3.14 32.41 62.15
N ILE A 13 -2.47 31.58 62.93
CA ILE A 13 -2.19 30.19 62.59
C ILE A 13 -2.84 29.24 63.59
N ARG A 14 -3.24 28.06 63.11
CA ARG A 14 -3.63 26.95 63.98
C ARG A 14 -2.40 26.15 64.35
N LEU A 15 -2.19 25.92 65.65
CA LEU A 15 -1.13 25.06 66.13
C LEU A 15 -1.45 23.59 65.84
N SER A 16 -0.42 22.86 65.45
CA SER A 16 -0.41 21.42 65.22
C SER A 16 0.88 20.85 65.78
N GLY A 17 0.92 19.53 66.04
CA GLY A 17 2.14 18.88 66.54
C GLY A 17 3.38 19.12 65.66
N ASN A 18 3.18 19.39 64.36
CA ASN A 18 4.25 19.60 63.39
C ASN A 18 4.82 21.02 63.37
N ASN A 19 4.05 22.03 63.77
CA ASN A 19 4.48 23.44 63.71
C ASN A 19 4.71 24.08 65.09
N GLN A 20 4.22 23.46 66.17
CA GLN A 20 4.33 23.99 67.52
C GLN A 20 5.79 24.20 67.94
N LYS A 21 6.65 23.20 67.76
CA LYS A 21 8.09 23.29 68.10
C LYS A 21 8.80 24.44 67.36
N HIS A 22 8.39 24.71 66.12
CA HIS A 22 8.96 25.79 65.32
C HIS A 22 8.65 27.16 65.94
N PHE A 23 7.40 27.43 66.29
CA PHE A 23 7.03 28.71 66.90
C PHE A 23 7.55 28.85 68.34
N GLU A 24 7.63 27.76 69.12
CA GLU A 24 8.31 27.75 70.42
C GLU A 24 9.79 28.15 70.27
N SER A 25 10.50 27.60 69.28
CA SER A 25 11.92 27.95 69.02
C SER A 25 12.13 29.40 68.57
N LYS A 26 11.08 30.01 67.99
CA LYS A 26 11.05 31.43 67.60
C LYS A 26 10.62 32.36 68.74
N GLY A 27 10.34 31.83 69.92
CA GLY A 27 10.00 32.60 71.13
C GLY A 27 8.52 32.93 71.30
N TYR A 28 7.62 32.32 70.53
CA TYR A 28 6.18 32.52 70.70
C TYR A 28 5.66 31.77 71.93
N ILE A 29 4.85 32.45 72.75
CA ILE A 29 4.22 31.85 73.94
C ILE A 29 3.07 30.96 73.47
N ILE A 30 3.17 29.66 73.74
CA ILE A 30 2.13 28.69 73.40
C ILE A 30 1.20 28.47 74.60
N PRO A 31 -0.12 28.75 74.48
CA PRO A 31 -1.08 28.47 75.52
C PRO A 31 -1.12 26.97 75.87
N LYS A 32 -1.09 26.66 77.17
CA LYS A 32 -1.18 25.29 77.71
C LYS A 32 -2.22 25.24 78.82
N GLU A 33 -3.05 24.21 78.80
CA GLU A 33 -4.11 23.96 79.78
C GLU A 33 -3.98 22.54 80.32
N LYS A 34 -4.42 22.33 81.56
CA LYS A 34 -4.45 20.98 82.16
C LYS A 34 -5.52 20.14 81.48
N ASN A 35 -5.15 18.97 80.99
CA ASN A 35 -6.10 17.99 80.47
C ASN A 35 -6.77 17.21 81.63
N LYS A 36 -7.69 16.30 81.31
CA LYS A 36 -8.41 15.44 82.28
C LYS A 36 -7.49 14.53 83.11
N SER A 37 -6.19 14.49 82.83
CA SER A 37 -5.15 13.72 83.51
C SER A 37 -4.10 14.63 84.17
N ASP A 38 -4.44 15.90 84.46
CA ASP A 38 -3.58 16.91 85.10
C ASP A 38 -2.29 17.29 84.33
N LEU A 39 -2.16 16.88 83.06
CA LEU A 39 -1.01 17.21 82.19
C LEU A 39 -1.26 18.51 81.42
N PHE A 40 -0.27 19.41 81.39
CA PHE A 40 -0.32 20.63 80.58
C PHE A 40 -0.17 20.30 79.10
N THR A 41 -1.23 20.52 78.33
CA THR A 41 -1.29 20.29 76.88
C THR A 41 -1.83 21.51 76.15
N THR A 42 -1.46 21.69 74.88
CA THR A 42 -2.04 22.73 74.03
C THR A 42 -3.43 22.28 73.55
N PRO A 43 -4.51 23.03 73.83
CA PRO A 43 -5.84 22.65 73.40
C PRO A 43 -5.95 22.43 71.88
N ILE A 44 -6.78 21.46 71.48
CA ILE A 44 -7.02 21.20 70.06
C ILE A 44 -7.69 22.42 69.44
N GLY A 45 -7.08 22.98 68.40
CA GLY A 45 -7.62 24.18 67.73
C GLY A 45 -7.08 25.50 68.26
N THR A 46 -6.12 25.50 69.19
CA THR A 46 -5.42 26.72 69.61
C THR A 46 -4.86 27.47 68.41
N LYS A 47 -5.09 28.78 68.41
CA LYS A 47 -4.57 29.70 67.41
C LYS A 47 -3.70 30.76 68.05
N ILE A 48 -2.63 31.13 67.38
CA ILE A 48 -1.72 32.21 67.79
C ILE A 48 -1.49 33.17 66.62
N LYS A 49 -1.21 34.43 66.94
CA LYS A 49 -0.74 35.41 65.96
C LYS A 49 0.77 35.33 65.85
N VAL A 50 1.28 35.22 64.63
CA VAL A 50 2.72 35.13 64.35
C VAL A 50 3.12 36.12 63.26
N ASN A 51 4.36 36.58 63.31
CA ASN A 51 4.93 37.39 62.24
C ASN A 51 5.07 36.55 60.96
N VAL A 52 4.70 37.12 59.81
CA VAL A 52 4.77 36.44 58.52
C VAL A 52 6.19 35.92 58.19
N LEU A 53 7.24 36.59 58.68
CA LEU A 53 8.64 36.19 58.48
C LEU A 53 9.06 34.95 59.28
N ASP A 54 8.28 34.59 60.30
CA ASP A 54 8.51 33.39 61.10
C ASP A 54 7.69 32.19 60.64
N LEU A 55 6.93 32.32 59.55
CA LEU A 55 6.20 31.20 58.97
C LEU A 55 7.16 30.16 58.37
N LEU A 56 6.81 28.89 58.54
CA LEU A 56 7.42 27.77 57.82
C LEU A 56 7.21 27.94 56.31
N GLU A 57 8.21 27.60 55.49
CA GLU A 57 8.12 27.72 54.03
C GLU A 57 6.96 26.91 53.43
N SER A 58 6.53 25.84 54.10
CA SER A 58 5.40 24.98 53.71
C SER A 58 4.03 25.50 54.17
N SER A 59 3.96 26.67 54.80
CA SER A 59 2.72 27.21 55.38
C SER A 59 1.65 27.49 54.32
N SER A 60 0.45 26.95 54.52
CA SER A 60 -0.74 27.17 53.67
C SER A 60 -1.58 28.38 54.08
N ILE A 61 -1.00 29.30 54.85
CA ILE A 61 -1.65 30.52 55.31
C ILE A 61 -1.64 31.55 54.20
N ASP A 62 -2.74 32.28 54.07
CA ASP A 62 -2.90 33.36 53.12
C ASP A 62 -2.20 34.63 53.62
N VAL A 63 -1.36 35.21 52.77
CA VAL A 63 -0.54 36.39 53.07
C VAL A 63 -0.74 37.45 52.01
N ASN A 64 -0.66 38.72 52.41
CA ASN A 64 -0.70 39.86 51.50
C ASN A 64 0.71 40.14 50.96
N VAL A 65 0.84 40.14 49.63
CA VAL A 65 2.09 40.38 48.93
C VAL A 65 1.92 41.54 47.95
N GLN A 66 2.97 42.33 47.76
CA GLN A 66 3.00 43.41 46.80
C GLN A 66 3.56 42.89 45.47
N CYS A 67 2.83 43.12 44.36
CA CYS A 67 3.29 42.73 43.04
C CYS A 67 4.48 43.59 42.56
N ASP A 68 5.59 42.97 42.15
CA ASP A 68 6.80 43.67 41.68
C ASP A 68 6.63 44.40 40.33
N TYR A 69 5.51 44.18 39.63
CA TYR A 69 5.28 44.71 38.29
C TYR A 69 4.30 45.88 38.26
N CYS A 70 3.34 45.91 39.18
CA CYS A 70 2.31 46.96 39.22
C CYS A 70 2.08 47.56 40.61
N GLY A 71 2.79 47.07 41.64
CA GLY A 71 2.64 47.56 43.02
C GLY A 71 1.33 47.18 43.70
N LYS A 72 0.39 46.53 43.03
CA LYS A 72 -0.90 46.10 43.60
C LYS A 72 -0.68 45.05 44.69
N ILE A 73 -1.35 45.23 45.81
CA ILE A 73 -1.40 44.26 46.91
C ILE A 73 -2.40 43.16 46.56
N TYR A 74 -2.00 41.91 46.73
CA TYR A 74 -2.86 40.76 46.49
C TYR A 74 -2.55 39.63 47.47
N ASN A 75 -3.52 38.73 47.63
CA ASN A 75 -3.42 37.64 48.56
C ASN A 75 -2.95 36.34 47.86
N LYS A 76 -2.05 35.61 48.50
CA LYS A 76 -1.61 34.26 48.07
C LYS A 76 -1.18 33.41 49.25
N LYS A 77 -1.16 32.09 49.08
CA LYS A 77 -0.61 31.15 50.06
C LYS A 77 0.90 31.39 50.25
N TYR A 78 1.38 31.37 51.49
CA TYR A 78 2.78 31.64 51.82
C TYR A 78 3.75 30.69 51.12
N TYR A 79 3.45 29.39 51.05
CA TYR A 79 4.31 28.44 50.32
C TYR A 79 4.43 28.75 48.81
N ASN A 80 3.39 29.31 48.19
CA ASN A 80 3.48 29.74 46.79
C ASN A 80 4.38 30.97 46.66
N TYR A 81 4.37 31.86 47.67
CA TYR A 81 5.24 33.03 47.71
C TYR A 81 6.72 32.63 47.83
N THR A 82 7.05 31.71 48.74
CA THR A 82 8.42 31.24 48.93
C THR A 82 8.98 30.56 47.68
N ILE A 83 8.20 29.73 46.98
CA ILE A 83 8.60 29.10 45.72
C ILE A 83 8.92 30.15 44.64
N ASP A 84 8.04 31.14 44.45
CA ASP A 84 8.21 32.14 43.40
C ASP A 84 9.43 33.04 43.65
N ILE A 85 9.65 33.45 44.90
CA ILE A 85 10.84 34.22 45.29
C ILE A 85 12.13 33.40 45.19
N ASN A 86 12.12 32.13 45.58
CA ASN A 86 13.29 31.27 45.47
C ASN A 86 13.70 31.03 44.02
N LYS A 87 12.72 30.90 43.11
CA LYS A 87 12.97 30.66 41.69
C LYS A 87 13.35 31.93 40.92
N ASN A 88 12.64 33.03 41.14
CA ASN A 88 12.70 34.19 40.25
C ASN A 88 13.14 35.49 40.95
N LYS A 89 13.34 35.47 42.28
CA LYS A 89 13.64 36.65 43.12
C LYS A 89 12.60 37.79 43.01
N LYS A 90 11.43 37.52 42.41
CA LYS A 90 10.31 38.45 42.17
C LYS A 90 8.99 37.69 42.21
N ASP A 91 7.93 38.38 42.61
CA ASP A 91 6.55 37.88 42.69
C ASP A 91 5.58 38.75 41.87
N CYS A 92 4.51 38.15 41.34
CA CYS A 92 3.58 38.88 40.47
C CYS A 92 2.11 38.47 40.64
N CYS A 93 1.23 39.48 40.63
CA CYS A 93 -0.21 39.25 40.65
C CYS A 93 -0.69 38.57 39.37
N LYS A 94 -1.90 37.99 39.41
CA LYS A 94 -2.52 37.30 38.26
C LYS A 94 -2.52 38.16 36.99
N ASP A 95 -2.83 39.45 37.11
CA ASP A 95 -2.91 40.40 36.00
C ASP A 95 -1.53 40.70 35.38
N CYS A 96 -0.45 40.51 36.14
CA CYS A 96 0.92 40.77 35.71
C CYS A 96 1.69 39.51 35.27
N LYS A 97 1.09 38.31 35.38
CA LYS A 97 1.74 37.06 34.93
C LYS A 97 2.20 37.11 33.48
N GLY A 98 1.40 37.71 32.59
CA GLY A 98 1.78 37.87 31.18
C GLY A 98 3.02 38.76 30.98
N LYS A 99 3.18 39.82 31.79
CA LYS A 99 4.34 40.73 31.76
C LYS A 99 5.59 40.08 32.38
N ALA A 100 5.41 39.26 33.41
CA ALA A 100 6.49 38.48 34.03
C ALA A 100 7.03 37.43 33.06
N ILE A 101 6.14 36.73 32.35
CA ILE A 101 6.49 35.77 31.31
C ILE A 101 7.23 36.48 30.17
N SER A 102 6.71 37.59 29.63
CA SER A 102 7.32 38.28 28.48
C SER A 102 8.75 38.79 28.73
N LYS A 103 9.05 39.28 29.95
CA LYS A 103 10.42 39.66 30.34
C LYS A 103 11.34 38.45 30.50
N SER A 104 10.82 37.28 30.88
CA SER A 104 11.62 36.04 30.96
C SER A 104 11.91 35.41 29.59
N THR A 105 11.07 35.66 28.56
CA THR A 105 11.25 35.15 27.18
C THR A 105 12.22 35.97 26.34
N LEU A 106 12.58 37.19 26.75
CA LEU A 106 13.64 38.04 26.16
C LEU A 106 15.06 37.66 26.65
N LYS A 107 15.31 36.36 26.90
CA LYS A 107 16.56 35.87 27.50
C LYS A 107 17.80 36.04 26.62
N TYR A 108 17.62 36.03 25.29
CA TYR A 108 18.71 36.14 24.32
C TYR A 108 18.40 37.24 23.32
N SER A 109 19.33 38.17 23.16
CA SER A 109 19.32 39.20 22.11
C SER A 109 19.50 38.57 20.71
N TYR A 110 19.35 39.39 19.67
CA TYR A 110 19.63 38.94 18.30
C TYR A 110 21.09 38.53 18.15
N GLU A 111 22.00 39.34 18.70
CA GLU A 111 23.44 39.10 18.69
C GLU A 111 23.78 37.78 19.39
N ASP A 112 23.21 37.52 20.57
CA ASP A 112 23.37 36.24 21.27
C ASP A 112 22.90 35.06 20.41
N ALA A 113 21.77 35.21 19.72
CA ALA A 113 21.22 34.15 18.87
C ALA A 113 22.14 33.87 17.67
N VAL A 114 22.73 34.91 17.06
CA VAL A 114 23.69 34.75 15.96
C VAL A 114 24.93 34.00 16.44
N ASP A 115 25.51 34.39 17.57
CA ASP A 115 26.71 33.76 18.14
C ASP A 115 26.46 32.29 18.51
N ILE A 116 25.33 31.99 19.16
CA ILE A 116 24.94 30.60 19.51
C ILE A 116 24.88 29.72 18.26
N PHE A 117 24.30 30.22 17.17
CA PHE A 117 24.17 29.46 15.93
C PHE A 117 25.52 29.30 15.23
N ILE A 118 26.34 30.35 15.15
CA ILE A 118 27.66 30.31 14.52
C ILE A 118 28.56 29.29 15.24
N ASN A 119 28.59 29.32 16.57
CA ASN A 119 29.34 28.36 17.40
C ASN A 119 28.89 26.90 17.21
N ASN A 120 27.72 26.68 16.61
CA ASN A 120 27.19 25.36 16.26
C ASN A 120 27.23 25.05 14.75
N ASN A 121 28.11 25.74 14.01
CA ASN A 121 28.28 25.61 12.56
C ASN A 121 27.00 25.91 11.76
N MET A 122 26.23 26.91 12.21
CA MET A 122 24.97 27.32 11.61
C MET A 122 24.97 28.83 11.37
N LYS A 123 24.68 29.25 10.13
CA LYS A 123 24.50 30.67 9.77
C LYS A 123 23.03 31.03 9.85
N VAL A 124 22.69 32.01 10.68
CA VAL A 124 21.34 32.57 10.80
C VAL A 124 20.91 33.26 9.49
N LEU A 125 19.62 33.12 9.12
CA LEU A 125 19.02 33.69 7.91
C LEU A 125 17.87 34.67 8.22
N ILE A 126 17.67 35.05 9.49
CA ILE A 126 16.69 36.06 9.91
C ILE A 126 17.40 37.39 10.18
N ASN A 127 16.73 38.50 9.85
CA ASN A 127 17.22 39.84 10.14
C ASN A 127 16.95 40.22 11.60
N LYS A 128 17.68 41.23 12.10
CA LYS A 128 17.53 41.74 13.47
C LYS A 128 16.12 42.22 13.78
N GLU A 129 15.48 42.90 12.83
CA GLU A 129 14.12 43.46 12.96
C GLU A 129 13.03 42.38 13.05
N ASP A 130 13.29 41.20 12.47
CA ASP A 130 12.36 40.07 12.43
C ASP A 130 12.50 39.10 13.62
N TYR A 131 13.52 39.30 14.45
CA TYR A 131 13.76 38.49 15.64
C TYR A 131 12.88 38.94 16.82
N LYS A 132 12.02 38.04 17.28
CA LYS A 132 11.02 38.29 18.31
C LYS A 132 11.49 37.88 19.70
N ASN A 133 12.01 36.66 19.84
CA ASN A 133 12.42 36.08 21.13
C ASN A 133 13.07 34.69 20.97
N ALA A 134 13.56 34.15 22.08
CA ALA A 134 14.28 32.88 22.14
C ALA A 134 13.45 31.62 21.80
N SER A 135 12.11 31.69 21.86
CA SER A 135 11.25 30.57 21.51
C SER A 135 10.89 30.54 20.02
N GLN A 136 11.20 31.61 19.27
CA GLN A 136 11.03 31.65 17.82
C GLN A 136 11.89 30.57 17.13
N LEU A 137 11.32 29.96 16.08
CA LEU A 137 12.08 29.12 15.17
C LEU A 137 12.88 30.01 14.21
N ILE A 138 14.20 29.91 14.27
CA ILE A 138 15.14 30.71 13.50
C ILE A 138 15.56 29.91 12.27
N ASN A 139 15.37 30.50 11.08
CA ASN A 139 15.89 29.94 9.83
C ASN A 139 17.41 30.01 9.82
N TYR A 140 18.07 28.92 9.41
CA TYR A 140 19.52 28.84 9.33
C TYR A 140 19.99 28.05 8.09
N LYS A 141 21.24 28.24 7.71
CA LYS A 141 22.00 27.41 6.76
C LYS A 141 23.17 26.76 7.50
N CYS A 142 23.24 25.43 7.50
CA CYS A 142 24.39 24.70 8.04
C CYS A 142 25.65 25.01 7.23
N ILE A 143 26.74 25.35 7.90
CA ILE A 143 28.03 25.69 7.28
C ILE A 143 28.69 24.44 6.69
N ILE A 144 28.53 23.27 7.35
CA ILE A 144 29.16 22.01 6.95
C ILE A 144 28.52 21.40 5.69
N CYS A 145 27.19 21.22 5.69
CA CYS A 145 26.49 20.48 4.63
C CYS A 145 25.60 21.34 3.74
N GLY A 146 25.57 22.66 3.96
CA GLY A 146 24.72 23.61 3.23
C GLY A 146 23.21 23.49 3.49
N HIS A 147 22.77 22.55 4.34
CA HIS A 147 21.35 22.31 4.61
C HIS A 147 20.67 23.53 5.25
N LYS A 148 19.55 23.95 4.67
CA LYS A 148 18.70 25.01 5.22
C LYS A 148 17.55 24.41 6.03
N SER A 149 17.32 24.90 7.24
CA SER A 149 16.19 24.50 8.07
C SER A 149 15.86 25.58 9.10
N ARG A 150 14.95 25.27 10.03
CA ARG A 150 14.58 26.15 11.14
C ARG A 150 14.59 25.40 12.47
N VAL A 151 15.13 26.02 13.51
CA VAL A 151 15.20 25.45 14.87
C VAL A 151 15.12 26.58 15.90
N SER A 152 14.73 26.27 17.14
CA SER A 152 14.78 27.23 18.25
C SER A 152 16.19 27.33 18.85
N ILE A 153 16.47 28.42 19.57
CA ILE A 153 17.74 28.59 20.30
C ILE A 153 17.98 27.44 21.29
N SER A 154 16.94 27.02 22.02
CA SER A 154 17.03 25.89 22.96
C SER A 154 17.47 24.58 22.28
N HIS A 155 17.04 24.34 21.04
CA HIS A 155 17.45 23.14 20.30
C HIS A 155 18.95 23.15 19.99
N VAL A 156 19.50 24.32 19.66
CA VAL A 156 20.92 24.51 19.34
C VAL A 156 21.78 24.36 20.61
N LEU A 157 21.36 24.96 21.71
CA LEU A 157 22.06 24.87 23.01
C LEU A 157 22.16 23.43 23.55
N LEU A 158 21.22 22.55 23.21
CA LEU A 158 21.27 21.13 23.54
C LEU A 158 22.28 20.33 22.69
N GLY A 159 23.10 20.99 21.86
CA GLY A 159 24.13 20.35 21.03
C GLY A 159 23.58 19.49 19.88
N ARG A 160 22.29 19.62 19.56
CA ARG A 160 21.64 18.82 18.49
C ARG A 160 22.01 19.32 17.09
N GLY A 161 22.43 20.57 16.96
CA GLY A 161 23.00 21.15 15.74
C GLY A 161 22.16 20.93 14.47
N CYS A 162 22.84 20.72 13.33
CA CYS A 162 22.16 20.46 12.07
C CYS A 162 21.60 19.01 12.00
N LYS A 163 20.28 18.88 11.87
CA LYS A 163 19.59 17.59 11.73
C LYS A 163 20.14 16.67 10.63
N LYS A 164 20.55 17.24 9.48
CA LYS A 164 21.09 16.47 8.35
C LYS A 164 22.47 15.89 8.69
N CYS A 165 23.34 16.70 9.29
CA CYS A 165 24.66 16.25 9.73
C CYS A 165 24.54 15.19 10.83
N LYS A 166 23.67 15.40 11.82
CA LYS A 166 23.44 14.41 12.88
C LYS A 166 22.86 13.10 12.37
N ARG A 167 21.92 13.14 11.42
CA ARG A 167 21.43 11.90 10.80
C ARG A 167 22.54 11.17 10.04
N LYS A 168 23.38 11.88 9.29
CA LYS A 168 24.52 11.27 8.59
C LYS A 168 25.50 10.63 9.56
N GLU A 169 25.88 11.34 10.63
CA GLU A 169 26.77 10.83 11.68
C GLU A 169 26.22 9.54 12.32
N LEU A 170 24.92 9.50 12.61
CA LEU A 170 24.27 8.30 13.16
C LEU A 170 24.22 7.14 12.15
N THR A 171 23.92 7.43 10.88
CA THR A 171 23.93 6.42 9.82
C THR A 171 25.33 5.84 9.62
N ASP A 172 26.36 6.67 9.59
CA ASP A 172 27.74 6.22 9.40
C ASP A 172 28.23 5.37 10.60
N LYS A 173 27.81 5.68 11.83
CA LYS A 173 28.09 4.86 13.02
C LYS A 173 27.40 3.48 13.00
N GLN A 174 26.23 3.38 12.37
CA GLN A 174 25.46 2.12 12.28
C GLN A 174 25.78 1.30 11.02
N ARG A 175 26.54 1.87 10.08
CA ARG A 175 26.86 1.24 8.80
C ARG A 175 27.90 0.14 9.02
N HIS A 176 27.57 -1.07 8.59
CA HIS A 176 28.53 -2.17 8.56
C HIS A 176 29.72 -1.86 7.63
N SER A 177 30.92 -2.33 7.99
CA SER A 177 32.08 -2.26 7.11
C SER A 177 31.88 -3.16 5.89
N PHE A 178 32.53 -2.81 4.78
CA PHE A 178 32.52 -3.66 3.57
C PHE A 178 33.06 -5.06 3.86
N GLU A 179 34.10 -5.17 4.68
CA GLU A 179 34.69 -6.45 5.12
C GLU A 179 33.68 -7.33 5.85
N TYR A 180 32.90 -6.75 6.77
CA TYR A 180 31.84 -7.49 7.47
C TYR A 180 30.75 -7.97 6.51
N VAL A 181 30.34 -7.10 5.57
CA VAL A 181 29.34 -7.44 4.54
C VAL A 181 29.86 -8.60 3.69
N ASN A 182 31.11 -8.52 3.20
CA ASN A 182 31.72 -9.58 2.39
C ASN A 182 31.75 -10.92 3.15
N LYS A 183 32.18 -10.91 4.41
CA LYS A 183 32.18 -12.10 5.26
C LYS A 183 30.80 -12.74 5.40
N CYS A 184 29.74 -11.94 5.54
CA CYS A 184 28.37 -12.48 5.59
C CYS A 184 27.95 -13.21 4.30
N PHE A 185 28.45 -12.80 3.13
CA PHE A 185 28.21 -13.55 1.89
C PHE A 185 29.00 -14.86 1.89
N GLU A 186 30.27 -14.82 2.27
CA GLU A 186 31.16 -16.00 2.35
C GLU A 186 30.61 -17.05 3.34
N ASP A 187 30.16 -16.64 4.52
CA ASP A 187 29.58 -17.51 5.56
C ASP A 187 28.32 -18.26 5.04
N LYS A 188 27.64 -17.70 4.03
CA LYS A 188 26.49 -18.33 3.34
C LYS A 188 26.87 -19.03 2.04
N GLY A 189 28.15 -19.26 1.79
CA GLY A 189 28.66 -19.91 0.57
C GLY A 189 28.45 -19.10 -0.71
N CYS A 190 28.30 -17.78 -0.60
CA CYS A 190 28.12 -16.87 -1.73
C CYS A 190 29.39 -16.05 -1.98
N ILE A 191 29.62 -15.65 -3.23
CA ILE A 191 30.77 -14.82 -3.63
C ILE A 191 30.28 -13.41 -3.97
N LEU A 192 30.67 -12.41 -3.17
CA LEU A 192 30.35 -11.02 -3.43
C LEU A 192 31.20 -10.46 -4.58
N LEU A 193 30.56 -9.92 -5.63
CA LEU A 193 31.23 -9.36 -6.80
C LEU A 193 31.43 -7.84 -6.68
N SER A 194 30.48 -7.14 -6.06
CA SER A 194 30.57 -5.69 -5.82
C SER A 194 31.82 -5.33 -5.03
N LYS A 195 32.56 -4.32 -5.48
CA LYS A 195 33.81 -3.85 -4.85
C LYS A 195 33.61 -2.78 -3.78
N GLU A 196 32.41 -2.23 -3.68
CA GLU A 196 32.05 -1.19 -2.74
C GLU A 196 30.70 -1.48 -2.08
N TYR A 197 30.57 -1.11 -0.80
CA TYR A 197 29.30 -1.11 -0.08
C TYR A 197 28.93 0.31 0.27
N ILE A 198 27.88 0.80 -0.40
CA ILE A 198 27.24 2.05 -0.04
C ILE A 198 26.39 1.76 1.19
N ASN A 199 25.13 1.33 1.11
CA ASN A 199 24.31 1.13 2.31
C ASN A 199 23.52 -0.18 2.23
N SER A 200 22.74 -0.49 3.28
CA SER A 200 22.05 -1.77 3.41
C SER A 200 20.96 -2.03 2.36
N ILE A 201 20.56 -1.00 1.62
CA ILE A 201 19.51 -1.04 0.59
C ILE A 201 20.13 -0.94 -0.81
N SER A 202 21.37 -0.43 -0.92
CA SER A 202 22.09 -0.37 -2.19
C SER A 202 22.28 -1.76 -2.80
N PRO A 203 22.21 -1.87 -4.14
CA PRO A 203 22.38 -3.13 -4.83
C PRO A 203 23.81 -3.66 -4.69
N LEU A 204 23.91 -4.95 -4.45
CA LEU A 204 25.11 -5.75 -4.36
C LEU A 204 24.96 -6.94 -5.32
N GLU A 205 25.95 -7.12 -6.16
CA GLU A 205 26.05 -8.22 -7.12
C GLU A 205 26.84 -9.36 -6.49
N TYR A 206 26.36 -10.58 -6.65
CA TYR A 206 26.98 -11.76 -6.06
C TYR A 206 26.69 -13.03 -6.88
N ILE A 207 27.55 -14.02 -6.74
CA ILE A 207 27.27 -15.41 -7.15
C ILE A 207 26.75 -16.16 -5.94
N CYS A 208 25.55 -16.72 -6.06
CA CYS A 208 24.93 -17.53 -5.00
C CYS A 208 25.62 -18.90 -4.87
N HIS A 209 25.44 -19.58 -3.74
CA HIS A 209 26.00 -20.93 -3.52
C HIS A 209 25.61 -21.97 -4.58
N CYS A 210 24.52 -21.75 -5.34
CA CYS A 210 24.10 -22.60 -6.45
C CYS A 210 24.80 -22.27 -7.79
N GLY A 211 25.72 -21.31 -7.81
CA GLY A 211 26.45 -20.85 -8.99
C GLY A 211 25.74 -19.75 -9.80
N ASN A 212 24.50 -19.41 -9.46
CA ASN A 212 23.75 -18.39 -10.20
C ASN A 212 24.13 -16.96 -9.78
N TYR A 213 24.32 -16.09 -10.77
CA TYR A 213 24.42 -14.65 -10.57
C TYR A 213 23.11 -14.06 -10.06
N ASN A 214 23.20 -13.12 -9.12
CA ASN A 214 22.05 -12.38 -8.64
C ASN A 214 22.44 -10.99 -8.10
N ILE A 215 21.43 -10.15 -7.95
CA ILE A 215 21.53 -8.80 -7.38
C ILE A 215 20.58 -8.72 -6.18
N THR A 216 21.08 -8.22 -5.05
CA THR A 216 20.31 -8.07 -3.82
C THR A 216 20.75 -6.83 -3.04
N SER A 217 20.03 -6.47 -1.99
CA SER A 217 20.53 -5.52 -0.99
C SER A 217 21.07 -6.29 0.22
N PHE A 218 21.98 -5.69 1.01
CA PHE A 218 22.48 -6.36 2.21
C PHE A 218 21.35 -6.67 3.21
N SER A 219 20.41 -5.74 3.40
CA SER A 219 19.24 -5.95 4.26
C SER A 219 18.36 -7.12 3.81
N SER A 220 18.15 -7.27 2.49
CA SER A 220 17.42 -8.39 1.94
C SER A 220 18.21 -9.70 2.06
N PHE A 221 19.53 -9.67 1.85
CA PHE A 221 20.40 -10.84 1.97
C PHE A 221 20.53 -11.37 3.41
N GLN A 222 20.47 -10.49 4.40
CA GLN A 222 20.41 -10.91 5.81
C GLN A 222 19.14 -11.70 6.08
N ASN A 223 18.00 -11.23 5.56
CA ASN A 223 16.68 -11.86 5.75
C ASN A 223 16.42 -13.05 4.81
N SER A 224 17.09 -13.11 3.65
CA SER A 224 16.89 -14.14 2.62
C SER A 224 18.22 -14.78 2.26
N TYR A 225 18.32 -16.08 2.48
CA TYR A 225 19.56 -16.85 2.33
C TYR A 225 19.97 -17.08 0.87
N PHE A 226 19.12 -16.77 -0.11
CA PHE A 226 19.19 -17.45 -1.40
C PHE A 226 18.81 -16.57 -2.60
N CYS A 227 19.34 -16.91 -3.77
CA CYS A 227 18.94 -16.27 -5.02
C CYS A 227 17.52 -16.68 -5.44
N LYS A 228 16.96 -15.97 -6.42
CA LYS A 228 15.62 -16.26 -6.96
C LYS A 228 15.44 -17.71 -7.42
N HIS A 229 16.50 -18.32 -7.94
CA HIS A 229 16.49 -19.73 -8.35
C HIS A 229 16.28 -20.65 -7.16
N CYS A 230 17.18 -20.59 -6.17
CA CYS A 230 17.10 -21.39 -4.96
C CYS A 230 15.77 -21.19 -4.21
N ILE A 231 15.25 -19.95 -4.14
CA ILE A 231 13.94 -19.68 -3.55
C ILE A 231 12.82 -20.43 -4.30
N ARG A 232 12.84 -20.42 -5.63
CA ARG A 232 11.85 -21.14 -6.45
C ARG A 232 11.96 -22.66 -6.24
N GLU A 233 13.17 -23.19 -6.14
CA GLU A 233 13.38 -24.61 -5.87
C GLU A 233 12.86 -25.03 -4.49
N ILE A 234 13.16 -24.25 -3.44
CA ILE A 234 12.67 -24.52 -2.09
C ILE A 234 11.13 -24.47 -2.06
N ILE A 235 10.52 -23.43 -2.62
CA ILE A 235 9.05 -23.31 -2.69
C ILE A 235 8.46 -24.47 -3.50
N GLY A 236 9.08 -24.82 -4.63
CA GLY A 236 8.64 -25.91 -5.49
C GLY A 236 8.69 -27.26 -4.78
N ASN A 237 9.79 -27.54 -4.07
CA ASN A 237 9.97 -28.78 -3.30
C ASN A 237 8.98 -28.88 -2.14
N ASN A 238 8.75 -27.79 -1.41
CA ASN A 238 7.78 -27.75 -0.30
C ASN A 238 6.33 -27.91 -0.76
N ARG A 239 6.02 -27.57 -2.02
CA ARG A 239 4.69 -27.73 -2.61
C ARG A 239 4.53 -29.03 -3.40
N ARG A 240 5.60 -29.79 -3.62
CA ARG A 240 5.53 -31.02 -4.42
C ARG A 240 4.78 -32.06 -3.60
N LEU A 241 3.61 -32.47 -4.11
CA LEU A 241 2.84 -33.57 -3.54
C LEU A 241 3.68 -34.84 -3.59
N ASN A 242 3.55 -35.67 -2.55
CA ASN A 242 4.18 -36.97 -2.56
C ASN A 242 3.34 -37.95 -3.40
N PHE A 243 3.94 -39.07 -3.82
CA PHE A 243 3.24 -40.08 -4.63
C PHE A 243 2.00 -40.63 -3.93
N THR A 244 2.04 -40.81 -2.61
CA THR A 244 0.92 -41.31 -1.81
C THR A 244 -0.29 -40.38 -1.88
N ASP A 245 -0.08 -39.06 -1.73
CA ASP A 245 -1.15 -38.06 -1.83
C ASP A 245 -1.79 -38.07 -3.22
N VAL A 246 -0.95 -38.14 -4.27
CA VAL A 246 -1.41 -38.21 -5.66
C VAL A 246 -2.22 -39.49 -5.89
N LYS A 247 -1.72 -40.64 -5.43
CA LYS A 247 -2.40 -41.94 -5.57
C LYS A 247 -3.76 -41.94 -4.86
N ASN A 248 -3.82 -41.46 -3.61
CA ASN A 248 -5.05 -41.34 -2.85
C ASN A 248 -6.07 -40.44 -3.59
N PHE A 249 -5.62 -39.35 -4.22
CA PHE A 249 -6.49 -38.48 -5.01
C PHE A 249 -7.10 -39.19 -6.24
N TYR A 250 -6.35 -40.07 -6.92
CA TYR A 250 -6.93 -40.89 -8.00
C TYR A 250 -7.99 -41.84 -7.45
N GLU A 251 -7.68 -42.55 -6.35
CA GLU A 251 -8.57 -43.52 -5.72
C GLU A 251 -9.89 -42.87 -5.21
N GLU A 252 -9.82 -41.68 -4.60
CA GLU A 252 -10.98 -40.88 -4.18
C GLU A 252 -11.91 -40.49 -5.34
N GLN A 253 -11.37 -40.41 -6.56
CA GLN A 253 -12.10 -40.06 -7.78
C GLN A 253 -12.49 -41.29 -8.61
N GLU A 254 -12.46 -42.48 -7.99
CA GLU A 254 -12.76 -43.79 -8.59
C GLU A 254 -11.88 -44.09 -9.82
N CYS A 255 -10.66 -43.57 -9.83
CA CYS A 255 -9.67 -43.81 -10.88
C CYS A 255 -8.49 -44.59 -10.30
N GLU A 256 -7.88 -45.46 -11.09
CA GLU A 256 -6.73 -46.27 -10.68
C GLU A 256 -5.48 -45.75 -11.38
N LEU A 257 -4.49 -45.31 -10.59
CA LEU A 257 -3.19 -44.91 -11.13
C LEU A 257 -2.37 -46.16 -11.52
N LEU A 258 -1.89 -46.23 -12.76
CA LEU A 258 -1.19 -47.41 -13.30
C LEU A 258 0.34 -47.29 -13.24
N GLU A 259 0.84 -46.16 -12.74
CA GLU A 259 2.27 -45.88 -12.54
C GLU A 259 2.61 -45.86 -11.05
N ASN A 260 3.88 -46.15 -10.74
CA ASN A 260 4.39 -46.28 -9.37
C ASN A 260 5.30 -45.11 -8.95
N HIS A 261 5.43 -44.07 -9.78
CA HIS A 261 6.31 -42.94 -9.53
C HIS A 261 5.68 -41.63 -10.00
N TYR A 262 5.76 -40.59 -9.15
CA TYR A 262 5.30 -39.24 -9.46
C TYR A 262 6.47 -38.25 -9.46
N ILE A 263 6.65 -37.55 -10.58
CA ILE A 263 7.74 -36.57 -10.75
C ILE A 263 7.26 -35.16 -10.35
N ASN A 264 6.17 -34.69 -10.96
CA ASN A 264 5.57 -33.38 -10.75
C ASN A 264 4.16 -33.34 -11.37
N ASN A 265 3.43 -32.25 -11.10
CA ASN A 265 2.03 -32.10 -11.50
C ASN A 265 1.80 -31.86 -13.00
N SER A 266 2.86 -31.67 -13.78
CA SER A 266 2.82 -31.35 -15.20
C SER A 266 3.27 -32.53 -16.07
N THR A 267 3.79 -33.59 -15.44
CA THR A 267 4.14 -34.84 -16.11
C THR A 267 2.87 -35.66 -16.26
N LYS A 268 2.58 -36.14 -17.47
CA LYS A 268 1.42 -37.01 -17.72
C LYS A 268 1.62 -38.34 -17.02
N MET A 269 0.58 -38.83 -16.36
CA MET A 269 0.55 -40.13 -15.72
C MET A 269 -0.48 -41.03 -16.39
N LYS A 270 -0.13 -42.30 -16.55
CA LYS A 270 -1.05 -43.33 -17.02
C LYS A 270 -2.01 -43.75 -15.90
N TYR A 271 -3.30 -43.76 -16.20
CA TYR A 271 -4.34 -44.15 -15.25
C TYR A 271 -5.50 -44.85 -15.97
N ARG A 272 -6.24 -45.67 -15.23
CA ARG A 272 -7.56 -46.17 -15.61
C ARG A 272 -8.60 -45.22 -15.03
N CYS A 273 -9.39 -44.61 -15.91
CA CYS A 273 -10.46 -43.71 -15.52
C CYS A 273 -11.64 -44.48 -14.90
N SER A 274 -12.51 -43.79 -14.16
CA SER A 274 -13.73 -44.36 -13.60
C SER A 274 -14.70 -44.96 -14.63
N CYS A 275 -14.61 -44.55 -15.91
CA CYS A 275 -15.36 -45.16 -17.01
C CYS A 275 -14.74 -46.46 -17.54
N GLY A 276 -13.57 -46.88 -17.02
CA GLY A 276 -12.82 -48.07 -17.44
C GLY A 276 -11.72 -47.81 -18.48
N THR A 277 -11.77 -46.69 -19.20
CA THR A 277 -10.81 -46.32 -20.25
C THR A 277 -9.44 -45.99 -19.66
N VAL A 278 -8.37 -46.53 -20.25
CA VAL A 278 -6.99 -46.20 -19.89
C VAL A 278 -6.54 -44.98 -20.67
N ASP A 279 -6.03 -43.97 -19.98
CA ASP A 279 -5.64 -42.68 -20.57
C ASP A 279 -4.40 -42.10 -19.87
N TYR A 280 -3.89 -40.99 -20.40
CA TYR A 280 -2.73 -40.25 -19.89
C TYR A 280 -3.11 -38.80 -19.62
N LYS A 281 -2.90 -38.34 -18.38
CA LYS A 281 -3.15 -36.94 -18.03
C LYS A 281 -2.20 -36.47 -16.96
N ASP A 282 -1.79 -35.21 -17.02
CA ASP A 282 -1.04 -34.62 -15.92
C ASP A 282 -1.96 -34.39 -14.72
N PHE A 283 -1.36 -34.48 -13.52
CA PHE A 283 -2.11 -34.36 -12.28
C PHE A 283 -2.81 -33.01 -12.15
N SER A 284 -2.27 -31.93 -12.72
CA SER A 284 -2.89 -30.60 -12.64
C SER A 284 -4.25 -30.56 -13.35
N HIS A 285 -4.39 -31.18 -14.51
CA HIS A 285 -5.68 -31.26 -15.22
C HIS A 285 -6.62 -32.25 -14.54
N PHE A 286 -6.10 -33.39 -14.07
CA PHE A 286 -6.89 -34.36 -13.33
C PHE A 286 -7.51 -33.75 -12.06
N GLN A 287 -6.73 -32.98 -11.30
CA GLN A 287 -7.15 -32.27 -10.09
C GLN A 287 -8.24 -31.22 -10.36
N ARG A 288 -8.28 -30.64 -11.55
CA ARG A 288 -9.36 -29.72 -11.98
C ARG A 288 -10.66 -30.44 -12.39
N GLY A 289 -10.74 -31.75 -12.17
CA GLY A 289 -11.91 -32.56 -12.51
C GLY A 289 -11.91 -33.11 -13.93
N GLN A 290 -10.83 -32.94 -14.70
CA GLN A 290 -10.77 -33.51 -16.05
C GLN A 290 -10.48 -35.00 -15.98
N ARG A 291 -11.43 -35.81 -16.46
CA ARG A 291 -11.30 -37.26 -16.63
C ARG A 291 -10.75 -37.61 -18.02
N CYS A 292 -10.80 -38.88 -18.41
CA CYS A 292 -10.30 -39.30 -19.73
C CYS A 292 -10.93 -38.48 -20.87
N ASP A 293 -10.29 -38.48 -22.03
CA ASP A 293 -10.75 -37.67 -23.17
C ASP A 293 -12.20 -37.96 -23.59
N GLU A 294 -12.67 -39.20 -23.45
CA GLU A 294 -14.08 -39.58 -23.69
C GLU A 294 -15.02 -38.93 -22.68
N CYS A 295 -14.73 -39.04 -21.37
CA CYS A 295 -15.51 -38.40 -20.32
C CYS A 295 -15.49 -36.88 -20.45
N LEU A 296 -14.34 -36.30 -20.80
CA LEU A 296 -14.19 -34.87 -21.03
C LEU A 296 -15.00 -34.41 -22.24
N HIS A 297 -14.99 -35.18 -23.33
CA HIS A 297 -15.81 -34.88 -24.51
C HIS A 297 -17.30 -34.92 -24.16
N LYS A 298 -17.76 -36.00 -23.50
CA LYS A 298 -19.15 -36.13 -23.05
C LYS A 298 -19.57 -34.95 -22.16
N PHE A 299 -18.74 -34.61 -21.17
CA PHE A 299 -18.97 -33.47 -20.29
C PHE A 299 -19.09 -32.15 -21.08
N ARG A 300 -18.21 -31.91 -22.06
CA ARG A 300 -18.26 -30.70 -22.90
C ARG A 300 -19.51 -30.64 -23.75
N VAL A 301 -19.93 -31.75 -24.36
CA VAL A 301 -21.16 -31.81 -25.17
C VAL A 301 -22.40 -31.49 -24.31
N GLU A 302 -22.44 -31.97 -23.07
CA GLU A 302 -23.56 -31.74 -22.15
C GLU A 302 -23.60 -30.31 -21.56
N ASN A 303 -22.42 -29.70 -21.36
CA ASN A 303 -22.27 -28.45 -20.60
C ASN A 303 -21.89 -27.23 -21.44
N ASN A 304 -21.47 -27.37 -22.70
CA ASN A 304 -21.18 -26.24 -23.58
C ASN A 304 -22.30 -26.03 -24.62
N THR A 305 -23.55 -26.05 -24.19
CA THR A 305 -24.73 -25.86 -25.03
C THR A 305 -25.51 -24.61 -24.65
N LYS A 306 -25.92 -23.82 -25.65
CA LYS A 306 -26.78 -22.62 -25.49
C LYS A 306 -26.40 -21.78 -24.26
N GLU A 307 -27.30 -21.61 -23.30
CA GLU A 307 -27.13 -20.78 -22.11
C GLU A 307 -26.01 -21.26 -21.19
N LYS A 308 -25.58 -22.52 -21.30
CA LYS A 308 -24.47 -23.06 -20.51
C LYS A 308 -23.09 -22.70 -21.10
N HIS A 309 -23.04 -22.29 -22.37
CA HIS A 309 -21.78 -21.91 -23.00
C HIS A 309 -21.27 -20.59 -22.38
N PRO A 310 -19.99 -20.49 -21.93
CA PRO A 310 -19.48 -19.29 -21.24
C PRO A 310 -19.55 -17.99 -22.05
N GLN A 311 -19.60 -18.08 -23.38
CA GLN A 311 -19.77 -16.92 -24.27
C GLN A 311 -21.23 -16.63 -24.66
N TRP A 312 -22.20 -17.33 -24.06
CA TRP A 312 -23.62 -17.05 -24.31
C TRP A 312 -24.01 -15.72 -23.66
N ASN A 313 -24.45 -14.78 -24.49
CA ASN A 313 -24.93 -13.49 -24.01
C ASN A 313 -26.41 -13.62 -23.62
N HIS A 314 -26.71 -13.58 -22.32
CA HIS A 314 -28.07 -13.67 -21.79
C HIS A 314 -28.92 -12.42 -22.03
N ASN A 315 -28.32 -11.28 -22.39
CA ASN A 315 -29.04 -10.02 -22.62
C ASN A 315 -29.66 -9.91 -24.01
N LEU A 316 -29.36 -10.84 -24.92
CA LEU A 316 -29.99 -10.85 -26.24
C LEU A 316 -31.32 -11.60 -26.18
N THR A 317 -32.33 -11.13 -26.91
CA THR A 317 -33.55 -11.89 -27.17
C THR A 317 -33.35 -12.85 -28.35
N ASP A 318 -34.23 -13.83 -28.52
CA ASP A 318 -34.14 -14.76 -29.64
C ASP A 318 -34.39 -14.06 -30.97
N GLU A 319 -35.26 -13.04 -31.00
CA GLU A 319 -35.43 -12.19 -32.17
C GLU A 319 -34.13 -11.48 -32.54
N GLU A 320 -33.41 -10.92 -31.56
CA GLU A 320 -32.13 -10.26 -31.80
C GLU A 320 -31.04 -11.24 -32.28
N ARG A 321 -31.03 -12.48 -31.77
CA ARG A 321 -30.12 -13.53 -32.25
C ARG A 321 -30.43 -13.89 -33.69
N ILE A 322 -31.70 -14.00 -34.06
CA ILE A 322 -32.14 -14.27 -35.42
C ILE A 322 -31.71 -13.11 -36.33
N LEU A 323 -32.00 -11.86 -35.97
CA LEU A 323 -31.60 -10.68 -36.74
C LEU A 323 -30.08 -10.60 -36.96
N LYS A 324 -29.29 -10.92 -35.92
CA LYS A 324 -27.81 -10.94 -35.99
C LYS A 324 -27.25 -12.24 -36.58
N ARG A 325 -28.11 -13.18 -36.99
CA ARG A 325 -27.73 -14.51 -37.55
C ARG A 325 -26.85 -15.32 -36.60
N ASN A 326 -26.99 -15.08 -35.29
CA ASN A 326 -26.16 -15.65 -34.24
C ASN A 326 -26.92 -16.73 -33.46
N TYR A 327 -27.31 -17.79 -34.15
CA TYR A 327 -28.03 -18.93 -33.58
C TYR A 327 -27.59 -20.25 -34.26
N SER A 328 -27.84 -21.38 -33.59
CA SER A 328 -27.34 -22.71 -33.97
C SER A 328 -27.81 -23.15 -35.36
N GLU A 329 -29.08 -22.93 -35.66
CA GLU A 329 -29.77 -23.40 -36.86
C GLU A 329 -29.23 -22.68 -38.10
N TYR A 330 -28.92 -21.38 -37.98
CA TYR A 330 -28.23 -20.63 -39.03
C TYR A 330 -26.85 -21.20 -39.34
N ARG A 331 -26.05 -21.50 -38.30
CA ARG A 331 -24.72 -22.11 -38.49
C ARG A 331 -24.83 -23.49 -39.15
N GLY A 332 -25.84 -24.28 -38.76
CA GLY A 332 -26.15 -25.55 -39.41
C GLY A 332 -26.54 -25.39 -40.88
N TRP A 333 -27.33 -24.37 -41.21
CA TRP A 333 -27.67 -24.03 -42.60
C TRP A 333 -26.44 -23.65 -43.42
N VAL A 334 -25.54 -22.80 -42.90
CA VAL A 334 -24.26 -22.45 -43.56
C VAL A 334 -23.44 -23.71 -43.85
N GLN A 335 -23.30 -24.62 -42.88
CA GLN A 335 -22.57 -25.87 -43.07
C GLN A 335 -23.18 -26.76 -44.15
N LYS A 336 -24.51 -26.90 -44.18
CA LYS A 336 -25.21 -27.69 -45.20
C LYS A 336 -24.99 -27.15 -46.60
N ILE A 337 -24.99 -25.82 -46.77
CA ILE A 337 -24.70 -25.19 -48.07
C ILE A 337 -23.26 -25.42 -48.49
N TYR A 338 -22.30 -25.25 -47.58
CA TYR A 338 -20.90 -25.53 -47.89
C TYR A 338 -20.68 -27.00 -48.25
N GLN A 339 -21.34 -27.93 -47.55
CA GLN A 339 -21.27 -29.35 -47.89
C GLN A 339 -21.89 -29.65 -49.26
N ARG A 340 -23.08 -29.11 -49.55
CA ARG A 340 -23.76 -29.25 -50.85
C ARG A 340 -22.88 -28.74 -51.99
N ASP A 341 -22.29 -27.57 -51.81
CA ASP A 341 -21.44 -26.89 -52.81
C ASP A 341 -20.00 -27.41 -52.80
N ASN A 342 -19.74 -28.50 -52.04
CA ASN A 342 -18.42 -29.11 -51.90
C ASN A 342 -17.33 -28.07 -51.55
N TYR A 343 -17.63 -27.15 -50.63
CA TYR A 343 -16.77 -26.06 -50.16
C TYR A 343 -16.15 -25.26 -51.32
N THR A 344 -16.91 -25.05 -52.40
CA THR A 344 -16.44 -24.40 -53.63
C THR A 344 -17.32 -23.20 -53.96
N CYS A 345 -16.70 -22.08 -54.34
CA CYS A 345 -17.42 -20.89 -54.79
C CYS A 345 -18.21 -21.21 -56.06
N GLN A 346 -19.53 -21.03 -56.01
CA GLN A 346 -20.42 -21.33 -57.14
C GLN A 346 -20.39 -20.26 -58.24
N CYS A 347 -19.70 -19.13 -58.03
CA CYS A 347 -19.51 -18.11 -59.07
C CYS A 347 -18.21 -18.29 -59.85
N CYS A 348 -17.11 -18.68 -59.20
CA CYS A 348 -15.79 -18.71 -59.83
C CYS A 348 -15.03 -20.04 -59.69
N GLY A 349 -15.62 -21.05 -59.05
CA GLY A 349 -15.04 -22.38 -58.90
C GLY A 349 -13.88 -22.50 -57.91
N LYS A 350 -13.46 -21.41 -57.26
CA LYS A 350 -12.34 -21.45 -56.28
C LYS A 350 -12.73 -22.23 -55.02
N ARG A 351 -11.77 -23.00 -54.49
CA ARG A 351 -11.87 -23.82 -53.27
C ARG A 351 -10.69 -23.56 -52.32
N GLY A 352 -10.86 -23.83 -51.02
CA GLY A 352 -9.78 -23.70 -50.02
C GLY A 352 -9.50 -22.26 -49.60
N ILE A 353 -10.43 -21.34 -49.90
CA ILE A 353 -10.35 -19.92 -49.58
C ILE A 353 -11.46 -19.50 -48.63
N THR A 354 -11.49 -18.23 -48.21
CA THR A 354 -12.57 -17.68 -47.38
C THR A 354 -13.90 -17.73 -48.12
N LEU A 355 -14.86 -18.50 -47.58
CA LEU A 355 -16.21 -18.68 -48.11
C LEU A 355 -17.25 -17.96 -47.26
N ASN A 356 -18.32 -17.55 -47.92
CA ASN A 356 -19.51 -16.95 -47.33
C ASN A 356 -20.75 -17.66 -47.91
N ALA A 357 -21.71 -18.00 -47.04
CA ALA A 357 -23.03 -18.44 -47.47
C ALA A 357 -23.88 -17.20 -47.76
N HIS A 358 -24.20 -17.00 -49.03
CA HIS A 358 -25.03 -15.90 -49.50
C HIS A 358 -26.49 -16.34 -49.58
N HIS A 359 -27.39 -15.47 -49.14
CA HIS A 359 -28.84 -15.63 -49.30
C HIS A 359 -29.26 -15.09 -50.67
N ILE A 360 -29.84 -15.92 -51.53
CA ILE A 360 -30.29 -15.54 -52.88
C ILE A 360 -31.49 -14.58 -52.80
N GLU A 361 -32.50 -14.95 -52.03
CA GLU A 361 -33.59 -14.10 -51.57
C GLU A 361 -33.19 -13.44 -50.25
N ASN A 362 -33.47 -12.14 -50.12
CA ASN A 362 -32.99 -11.35 -48.99
C ASN A 362 -33.41 -11.93 -47.63
N TYR A 363 -32.43 -12.06 -46.71
CA TYR A 363 -32.64 -12.57 -45.36
C TYR A 363 -33.66 -11.78 -44.53
N ALA A 364 -33.70 -10.45 -44.69
CA ALA A 364 -34.59 -9.57 -43.93
C ALA A 364 -36.04 -9.76 -44.36
N ASP A 365 -36.29 -9.73 -45.68
CA ASP A 365 -37.63 -9.70 -46.26
C ASP A 365 -38.26 -11.09 -46.42
N ASN A 366 -37.47 -12.17 -46.35
CA ASN A 366 -37.95 -13.54 -46.55
C ASN A 366 -37.68 -14.44 -45.33
N PRO A 367 -38.39 -14.26 -44.19
CA PRO A 367 -38.20 -15.07 -42.98
C PRO A 367 -38.30 -16.58 -43.22
N ASP A 368 -39.26 -17.01 -44.04
CA ASP A 368 -39.53 -18.43 -44.32
C ASP A 368 -38.41 -19.09 -45.14
N LEU A 369 -37.61 -18.30 -45.86
CA LEU A 369 -36.53 -18.78 -46.72
C LEU A 369 -35.14 -18.68 -46.06
N ARG A 370 -35.05 -18.19 -44.82
CA ARG A 370 -33.75 -17.95 -44.12
C ARG A 370 -32.90 -19.21 -43.99
N LEU A 371 -33.56 -20.35 -43.79
CA LEU A 371 -32.93 -21.66 -43.58
C LEU A 371 -33.26 -22.66 -44.70
N ASP A 372 -33.88 -22.21 -45.80
CA ASP A 372 -34.00 -23.04 -47.00
C ASP A 372 -32.63 -23.17 -47.65
N ILE A 373 -32.15 -24.41 -47.81
CA ILE A 373 -30.85 -24.70 -48.42
C ILE A 373 -30.81 -24.17 -49.86
N ASN A 374 -31.95 -24.20 -50.58
CA ASN A 374 -32.04 -23.71 -51.96
C ASN A 374 -31.99 -22.19 -52.06
N ASN A 375 -32.25 -21.49 -50.95
CA ASN A 375 -32.06 -20.05 -50.86
C ASN A 375 -30.61 -19.65 -50.53
N GLY A 376 -29.71 -20.63 -50.43
CA GLY A 376 -28.31 -20.41 -50.13
C GLY A 376 -27.37 -20.76 -51.27
N ILE A 377 -26.29 -20.01 -51.39
CA ILE A 377 -25.21 -20.28 -52.35
C ILE A 377 -23.84 -19.95 -51.75
N THR A 378 -22.87 -20.82 -51.95
CA THR A 378 -21.49 -20.61 -51.49
C THR A 378 -20.75 -19.67 -52.41
N LEU A 379 -20.25 -18.56 -51.88
CA LEU A 379 -19.43 -17.59 -52.61
C LEU A 379 -18.13 -17.31 -51.87
N CYS A 380 -17.03 -17.11 -52.59
CA CYS A 380 -15.79 -16.64 -51.97
C CYS A 380 -15.86 -15.16 -51.59
N GLU A 381 -14.94 -14.70 -50.72
CA GLU A 381 -14.89 -13.30 -50.31
C GLU A 381 -14.78 -12.32 -51.50
N GLU A 382 -14.02 -12.68 -52.55
CA GLU A 382 -13.86 -11.86 -53.77
C GLU A 382 -15.16 -11.73 -54.58
N CYS A 383 -15.98 -12.79 -54.62
CA CYS A 383 -17.26 -12.78 -55.31
C CYS A 383 -18.37 -12.15 -54.47
N HIS A 384 -18.30 -12.30 -53.15
CA HIS A 384 -19.38 -11.91 -52.23
C HIS A 384 -19.25 -10.46 -51.74
N SER A 385 -18.08 -10.07 -51.23
CA SER A 385 -17.94 -8.90 -50.34
C SER A 385 -17.84 -7.57 -51.07
N ASN A 386 -18.25 -6.47 -50.45
CA ASN A 386 -18.20 -5.12 -51.04
C ASN A 386 -16.78 -4.52 -51.25
N LYS A 387 -15.73 -5.27 -50.94
CA LYS A 387 -14.33 -4.83 -51.02
C LYS A 387 -13.74 -4.98 -52.41
N TYR A 388 -14.21 -5.96 -53.18
CA TYR A 388 -13.61 -6.33 -54.46
C TYR A 388 -14.42 -5.77 -55.62
N GLU A 389 -13.70 -5.34 -56.65
CA GLU A 389 -14.31 -4.90 -57.88
C GLU A 389 -15.09 -6.04 -58.52
N ASN A 390 -16.28 -5.74 -59.03
CA ASN A 390 -17.19 -6.71 -59.63
C ASN A 390 -17.76 -7.79 -58.69
N SER A 391 -17.57 -7.70 -57.38
CA SER A 391 -18.30 -8.57 -56.44
C SER A 391 -19.78 -8.19 -56.36
N PHE A 392 -20.61 -9.10 -55.87
CA PHE A 392 -22.05 -8.85 -55.78
C PHE A 392 -22.37 -7.63 -54.90
N HIS A 393 -21.88 -7.60 -53.67
CA HIS A 393 -22.16 -6.50 -52.74
C HIS A 393 -21.43 -5.19 -53.09
N ARG A 394 -20.44 -5.21 -53.98
CA ARG A 394 -19.86 -3.97 -54.53
C ARG A 394 -20.78 -3.33 -55.57
N ILE A 395 -21.43 -4.16 -56.39
CA ILE A 395 -22.30 -3.69 -57.49
C ILE A 395 -23.68 -3.27 -56.97
N TYR A 396 -24.32 -4.10 -56.16
CA TYR A 396 -25.71 -3.88 -55.70
C TYR A 396 -25.83 -3.39 -54.26
N GLY A 397 -24.70 -3.31 -53.54
CA GLY A 397 -24.68 -2.94 -52.13
C GLY A 397 -24.99 -4.12 -51.21
N THR A 398 -25.01 -3.86 -49.90
CA THR A 398 -25.16 -4.91 -48.88
C THR A 398 -26.60 -5.08 -48.37
N HIS A 399 -27.54 -4.26 -48.82
CA HIS A 399 -28.92 -4.21 -48.32
C HIS A 399 -29.91 -4.21 -49.48
N ASN A 400 -31.13 -4.69 -49.23
CA ASN A 400 -32.28 -4.65 -50.16
C ASN A 400 -31.99 -5.24 -51.55
N ASN A 401 -31.11 -6.25 -51.61
CA ASN A 401 -30.79 -6.96 -52.84
C ASN A 401 -31.93 -7.94 -53.21
N THR A 402 -32.25 -8.05 -54.50
CA THR A 402 -33.25 -8.99 -55.01
C THR A 402 -32.62 -10.20 -55.70
N LYS A 403 -33.36 -11.30 -55.80
CA LYS A 403 -32.94 -12.49 -56.55
C LYS A 403 -32.65 -12.19 -58.01
N GLU A 404 -33.40 -11.32 -58.65
CA GLU A 404 -33.16 -10.92 -60.05
C GLU A 404 -31.81 -10.23 -60.21
N GLN A 405 -31.43 -9.36 -59.26
CA GLN A 405 -30.10 -8.73 -59.25
C GLN A 405 -29.01 -9.77 -59.07
N PHE A 406 -29.21 -10.73 -58.17
CA PHE A 406 -28.25 -11.81 -57.93
C PHE A 406 -28.06 -12.69 -59.17
N ILE A 407 -29.15 -13.16 -59.79
CA ILE A 407 -29.11 -13.97 -61.01
C ILE A 407 -28.48 -13.18 -62.17
N LYS A 408 -28.83 -11.89 -62.33
CA LYS A 408 -28.24 -11.03 -63.35
C LYS A 408 -26.72 -10.90 -63.17
N TRP A 409 -26.24 -10.75 -61.95
CA TRP A 409 -24.81 -10.71 -61.67
C TRP A 409 -24.12 -12.05 -61.88
N LEU A 410 -24.71 -13.15 -61.42
CA LEU A 410 -24.13 -14.47 -61.60
C LEU A 410 -23.99 -14.80 -63.09
N ASN A 411 -25.01 -14.53 -63.89
CA ASN A 411 -24.98 -14.71 -65.35
C ASN A 411 -24.00 -13.77 -66.06
N SER A 412 -23.79 -12.55 -65.55
CA SER A 412 -22.78 -11.64 -66.12
C SER A 412 -21.35 -12.12 -65.84
N LYS A 413 -21.15 -12.81 -64.70
CA LYS A 413 -19.88 -13.45 -64.34
C LYS A 413 -19.61 -14.71 -65.15
N ASP A 414 -20.61 -15.54 -65.41
CA ASP A 414 -20.47 -16.68 -66.31
C ASP A 414 -19.97 -16.26 -67.70
N ASN A 415 -20.40 -15.11 -68.20
CA ASN A 415 -19.90 -14.54 -69.45
C ASN A 415 -18.47 -13.98 -69.36
N TYR A 416 -18.03 -13.56 -68.17
CA TYR A 416 -16.68 -13.05 -67.91
C TYR A 416 -15.67 -14.20 -67.84
N PHE A 417 -16.02 -15.31 -67.19
CA PHE A 417 -15.16 -16.50 -67.09
C PHE A 417 -15.22 -17.38 -68.36
N LYS A 418 -16.29 -17.32 -69.17
CA LYS A 418 -16.33 -17.97 -70.51
C LYS A 418 -15.53 -17.24 -71.58
N LYS A 419 -15.21 -15.94 -71.40
CA LYS A 419 -14.41 -15.15 -72.36
C LYS A 419 -12.91 -15.06 -72.03
N GLY A 420 -12.47 -15.61 -70.90
CA GLY A 420 -11.06 -15.61 -70.52
C GLY A 420 -10.78 -16.68 -69.49
N GLY A 421 -10.21 -17.80 -69.92
CA GLY A 421 -9.87 -18.90 -69.04
C GLY A 421 -9.11 -19.99 -69.79
N ASP A 422 -7.85 -19.72 -70.13
CA ASP A 422 -6.87 -20.79 -70.32
C ASP A 422 -6.74 -21.53 -68.99
N PHE A 423 -7.00 -22.84 -69.05
CA PHE A 423 -6.70 -23.78 -67.99
C PHE A 423 -5.18 -23.93 -67.88
N ILE A 424 -4.62 -23.66 -66.71
CA ILE A 424 -3.36 -24.26 -66.29
C ILE A 424 -3.68 -25.16 -65.10
N VAL A 425 -3.46 -26.46 -65.33
CA VAL A 425 -3.58 -27.58 -64.38
C VAL A 425 -2.56 -27.43 -63.26
#